data_AF-A0A367M022-F1
#
_entry.id   AF-A0A367M022-F1
#
_cell.length_a   1.000
_cell.length_b   1.000
_cell.length_c   1.000
_cell.angle_alpha   90.00
_cell.angle_beta   90.00
_cell.angle_gamma   90.00
#
_symmetry.space_group_name_H-M   'P 1'
#
loop_
_entity.id
_entity.type
_entity.pdbx_description
1 polymer ?
#
loop_
_entity_poly.entity_id
_entity_poly.type
_entity_poly.pdbx_seq_one_letter_code
_entity_poly.pdbx_strand_id
1 'polypeptide(L)' 'MQPVLFRTLSLGVAIAAASSSAFAATLDGGAVAAPDEYGAKVAAQILKAGGNAVDAAVATAFTLAVTYP' A
#
# COMPACT_ATOMS: atom_id res chain seq x y z
N MET A 1 1.15 -5.38 -44.28
CA MET A 1 1.87 -6.05 -43.17
C MET A 1 2.13 -5.15 -41.95
N GLN A 2 1.63 -3.91 -41.91
CA GLN A 2 1.84 -2.98 -40.78
C GLN A 2 0.85 -3.02 -39.60
N PRO A 3 -0.39 -3.58 -39.66
CA PRO A 3 -1.36 -3.41 -38.56
C PRO A 3 -1.06 -4.29 -37.33
N VAL A 4 -0.31 -5.39 -37.51
CA VAL A 4 -0.01 -6.33 -36.42
C VAL A 4 1.05 -5.76 -35.47
N LEU A 5 2.00 -4.99 -36.01
CA LEU A 5 3.08 -4.33 -35.27
C LEU A 5 2.56 -3.19 -34.37
N PHE A 6 1.58 -2.42 -34.84
CA PHE A 6 0.91 -1.41 -34.02
C PHE A 6 0.09 -2.02 -32.89
N ARG A 7 -0.51 -3.21 -33.11
CA ARG A 7 -1.28 -3.92 -32.09
C ARG A 7 -0.40 -4.50 -30.99
N THR A 8 0.77 -5.02 -31.32
CA THR A 8 1.72 -5.54 -30.33
C THR A 8 2.36 -4.43 -29.52
N LEU A 9 2.67 -3.29 -30.14
CA LEU A 9 3.24 -2.13 -29.43
C LEU A 9 2.24 -1.50 -28.45
N SER A 10 0.99 -1.35 -28.86
CA SER A 10 -0.08 -0.81 -27.98
C SER A 10 -0.40 -1.74 -26.80
N LEU A 11 -0.36 -3.06 -27.00
CA LEU A 11 -0.52 -4.02 -25.90
C LEU A 11 0.65 -3.97 -24.91
N GLY A 12 1.88 -3.78 -25.40
CA GLY A 12 3.07 -3.62 -24.55
C GLY A 12 3.02 -2.36 -23.68
N VAL A 13 2.57 -1.24 -24.24
CA VAL A 13 2.36 0.02 -23.49
C VAL A 13 1.28 -0.13 -22.43
N ALA A 14 0.17 -0.81 -22.74
CA ALA A 14 -0.90 -1.05 -21.78
C ALA A 14 -0.43 -1.89 -20.57
N ILE A 15 0.40 -2.92 -20.81
CA ILE A 15 0.96 -3.76 -19.74
C ILE A 15 1.94 -2.97 -18.86
N ALA A 16 2.79 -2.12 -19.47
CA ALA A 16 3.71 -1.26 -18.72
C ALA A 16 2.96 -0.20 -17.88
N ALA A 17 1.91 0.43 -18.44
CA ALA A 17 1.10 1.42 -17.73
C ALA A 17 0.27 0.82 -16.59
N ALA A 18 -0.08 -0.47 -16.67
CA ALA A 18 -0.80 -1.18 -15.61
C ALA A 18 0.11 -1.68 -14.45
N SER A 19 1.43 -1.49 -14.55
CA SER A 19 2.36 -1.98 -13.53
C SER A 19 2.33 -1.12 -12.27
N SER A 20 1.77 -1.67 -11.19
CA SER A 20 1.67 -1.03 -9.86
C SER A 20 3.02 -0.59 -9.28
N SER A 21 4.12 -1.18 -9.75
CA SER A 21 5.47 -0.80 -9.36
C SER A 21 5.84 0.64 -9.77
N ALA A 22 5.23 1.19 -10.83
CA ALA A 22 5.49 2.56 -11.27
C ALA A 22 4.99 3.61 -10.24
N PHE A 23 4.04 3.23 -9.39
CA PHE A 23 3.45 4.09 -8.35
C PHE A 23 3.87 3.68 -6.94
N ALA A 24 4.77 2.71 -6.79
CA ALA A 24 5.25 2.29 -5.48
C ALA A 24 6.09 3.41 -4.87
N ALA A 25 5.69 3.90 -3.70
CA ALA A 25 6.56 4.76 -2.91
C ALA A 25 7.75 3.94 -2.41
N THR A 26 8.96 4.50 -2.47
CA THR A 26 10.10 3.99 -1.71
C THR A 26 9.90 4.36 -0.25
N LEU A 27 9.83 3.36 0.63
CA LEU A 27 9.72 3.58 2.07
C LEU A 27 11.05 3.21 2.75
N ASP A 28 11.51 4.08 3.66
CA ASP A 28 12.64 3.79 4.54
C ASP A 28 12.23 2.91 5.75
N GLY A 29 10.95 2.57 5.88
CA GLY A 29 10.39 1.81 6.99
C GLY A 29 9.16 0.99 6.59
N GLY A 30 8.32 0.67 7.58
CA GLY A 30 7.10 -0.12 7.36
C GLY A 30 5.96 0.67 6.72
N ALA A 31 5.07 -0.04 6.04
CA ALA A 31 3.80 0.47 5.54
C ALA A 31 2.64 -0.09 6.38
N VAL A 32 1.59 0.71 6.55
CA VAL A 32 0.38 0.34 7.29
C VAL A 32 -0.86 0.78 6.52
N ALA A 33 -1.85 -0.11 6.49
CA ALA A 33 -3.16 0.14 5.91
C ALA A 33 -4.23 -0.22 6.95
N ALA A 34 -5.18 0.68 7.16
CA ALA A 34 -6.29 0.50 8.08
C ALA A 34 -7.56 1.14 7.48
N PRO A 35 -8.77 0.70 7.88
CA PRO A 35 -10.03 1.23 7.35
C PRO A 35 -10.32 2.68 7.78
N ASP A 36 -9.64 3.21 8.80
CA ASP A 36 -9.72 4.61 9.20
C ASP A 36 -8.34 5.22 9.49
N GLU A 37 -8.28 6.55 9.53
CA GLU A 37 -7.03 7.30 9.70
C GLU A 37 -6.41 7.17 11.09
N TYR A 38 -7.20 6.95 12.15
CA TYR A 38 -6.71 6.80 13.51
C TYR A 38 -6.01 5.45 13.69
N GLY A 39 -6.62 4.37 13.19
CA GLY A 39 -6.00 3.04 13.16
C GLY A 39 -4.65 3.07 12.43
N ALA A 40 -4.61 3.70 11.25
CA ALA A 40 -3.37 3.84 10.47
C ALA A 40 -2.31 4.68 11.20
N LYS A 41 -2.70 5.79 11.84
CA LYS A 41 -1.80 6.66 12.61
C LYS A 41 -1.21 5.95 13.81
N VAL A 42 -2.02 5.22 14.59
CA VAL A 42 -1.55 4.46 15.76
C VAL A 42 -0.57 3.36 15.34
N ALA A 43 -0.89 2.60 14.29
CA ALA A 43 0.01 1.59 13.75
C ALA A 43 1.38 2.19 13.35
N ALA A 44 1.37 3.33 12.64
CA ALA A 44 2.57 4.04 12.24
C ALA A 44 3.37 4.56 13.45
N GLN A 45 2.71 5.00 14.52
CA GLN A 45 3.38 5.43 15.75
C GLN A 45 4.09 4.26 16.45
N ILE A 46 3.47 3.09 16.53
CA ILE A 46 4.08 1.90 17.14
C ILE A 46 5.30 1.44 16.35
N LEU A 47 5.21 1.39 15.02
CA LEU A 47 6.37 1.05 14.17
C LEU A 47 7.51 2.07 14.34
N LYS A 48 7.20 3.37 14.39
CA LYS A 48 8.20 4.43 14.64
C LYS A 48 8.82 4.37 16.04
N ALA A 49 8.09 3.86 17.02
CA ALA A 49 8.57 3.65 18.38
C ALA A 49 9.46 2.40 18.52
N GLY A 50 9.69 1.64 17.44
CA GLY A 50 10.49 0.42 17.45
C GLY A 50 9.69 -0.84 17.82
N GLY A 51 8.36 -0.75 17.91
CA GLY A 51 7.48 -1.92 18.02
C GLY A 51 7.49 -2.74 16.73
N ASN A 52 7.22 -4.03 16.85
CA ASN A 52 7.15 -4.91 15.68
C ASN A 52 5.79 -4.78 14.96
N ALA A 53 5.64 -5.49 13.84
CA ALA A 53 4.40 -5.47 13.05
C ALA A 53 3.18 -6.01 13.82
N VAL A 54 3.38 -6.97 14.73
CA VAL A 54 2.31 -7.53 15.59
C VAL A 54 1.89 -6.51 16.64
N ASP A 55 2.83 -5.80 17.27
CA ASP A 55 2.52 -4.74 18.24
C ASP A 55 1.67 -3.64 17.58
N ALA A 56 2.05 -3.24 16.37
CA ALA A 56 1.30 -2.28 15.57
C ALA A 56 -0.10 -2.79 15.19
N ALA A 57 -0.24 -4.06 14.80
CA ALA A 57 -1.52 -4.67 14.47
C ALA A 57 -2.45 -4.75 15.70
N VAL A 58 -1.93 -5.11 16.87
CA VAL A 58 -2.71 -5.15 18.12
C VAL A 58 -3.18 -3.75 18.51
N ALA A 59 -2.30 -2.74 18.47
CA ALA A 59 -2.68 -1.36 18.75
C ALA A 59 -3.73 -0.82 17.75
N THR A 60 -3.62 -1.21 16.48
CA THR A 60 -4.61 -0.91 15.45
C THR A 60 -5.97 -1.52 15.81
N ALA A 61 -6.02 -2.80 16.17
CA ALA A 61 -7.26 -3.48 16.52
C ALA A 61 -7.99 -2.80 17.69
N PHE A 62 -7.26 -2.41 18.74
CA PHE A 62 -7.84 -1.66 19.86
C PHE A 62 -8.34 -0.27 19.47
N THR A 63 -7.66 0.38 18.53
CA THR A 63 -8.08 1.70 18.02
C THR A 63 -9.36 1.56 17.20
N LEU A 64 -9.37 0.62 16.24
CA LEU A 64 -10.53 0.35 15.37
C LEU A 64 -11.76 -0.05 16.18
N ALA A 65 -11.61 -0.79 17.28
CA ALA A 65 -12.73 -1.11 18.16
C ALA A 65 -13.47 0.12 18.72
N VAL A 66 -12.83 1.31 18.69
CA VAL A 66 -13.41 2.57 19.13
C VAL A 66 -13.78 3.46 17.94
N THR A 67 -12.89 3.57 16.95
CA THR A 67 -13.03 4.50 15.83
C THR A 67 -13.86 3.93 14.68
N TYR A 68 -14.06 2.62 14.65
CA TYR A 68 -14.73 1.87 13.59
C TYR A 68 -15.47 0.63 14.16
N PRO A 69 -16.59 0.80 14.89
CA PRO A 69 -17.34 -0.29 15.53
C PRO A 69 -18.15 -1.16 14.56
#